data_AF-U5QCM4-F1
#
_entry.id   AF-U5QCM4-F1
#
_cell.length_a   1.000
_cell.length_b   1.000
_cell.length_c   1.000
_cell.angle_alpha   90.00
_cell.angle_beta   90.00
_cell.angle_gamma   90.00
#
_symmetry.space_group_name_H-M   'P 1'
#
loop_
_entity.id
_entity.type
_entity.pdbx_description
1 polymer ?
#
loop_
_entity_poly.entity_id
_entity_poly.type
_entity_poly.pdbx_seq_one_letter_code
_entity_poly.pdbx_strand_id
1 'polypeptide(L)'
;MESQIASLSLVEPVIAKVQIKAQALSSDQSRAMAVAYLEARDVAQRLDDVCGPHNWSDTYHVLQSTPSEWVVECRLTVVVAGGHEVTKCDVGLGEDAKAAYSDAFKRAAVKYGLGRFLYTLPKVWGDYDSHRRRFSEPAAVRAQMLAAYEASHSQAAGSGDNPPPPSIAKETAQLSDKQLHWLFEDLLRRPGVEGIVQECFEKVENLSKARRALGYLLSDAKGDLRPRFERVGSVEEWRKFIDMAKQLPVALPAVP
;
A
#
# COMPACT_ATOMS: atom_id res chain seq x y z
N MET A 1 22.11 24.53 -2.65
CA MET A 1 23.01 23.36 -2.81
C MET A 1 22.86 22.41 -1.64
N GLU A 2 23.00 22.87 -0.39
CA GLU A 2 22.64 22.10 0.82
C GLU A 2 21.17 21.67 0.88
N SER A 3 20.27 22.46 0.29
CA SER A 3 18.84 22.19 0.20
C SER A 3 18.42 21.01 -0.68
N GLN A 4 19.24 20.67 -1.68
CA GLN A 4 19.00 19.50 -2.55
C GLN A 4 19.56 18.20 -1.95
N ILE A 5 20.46 18.29 -0.96
CA ILE A 5 21.15 17.13 -0.37
C ILE A 5 20.24 16.37 0.61
N ALA A 6 19.38 17.05 1.37
CA ALA A 6 18.45 16.40 2.33
C ALA A 6 17.35 15.54 1.66
N SER A 7 16.98 15.86 0.41
CA SER A 7 16.00 15.05 -0.35
C SER A 7 16.62 13.81 -1.01
N LEU A 8 17.94 13.74 -1.14
CA LEU A 8 18.66 12.62 -1.77
C LEU A 8 19.11 11.57 -0.73
N SER A 9 19.44 11.97 0.49
CA SER A 9 19.92 11.05 1.54
C SER A 9 18.82 10.17 2.14
N LEU A 10 17.55 10.55 2.09
CA LEU A 10 16.45 9.64 2.49
C LEU A 10 16.30 8.42 1.57
N VAL A 11 16.86 8.48 0.36
CA VAL A 11 16.75 7.43 -0.65
C VAL A 11 17.89 6.40 -0.51
N GLU A 12 18.94 6.72 0.24
CA GLU A 12 20.08 5.81 0.42
C GLU A 12 19.66 4.48 1.05
N PRO A 13 20.10 3.35 0.47
CA PRO A 13 19.78 2.02 0.99
C PRO A 13 20.37 1.79 2.39
N VAL A 14 19.51 1.51 3.37
CA VAL A 14 19.91 1.12 4.73
C VAL A 14 20.09 -0.40 4.82
N ILE A 15 21.00 -0.94 3.99
CA ILE A 15 21.20 -2.39 3.79
C ILE A 15 21.42 -3.14 5.12
N ALA A 16 22.21 -2.56 6.03
CA ALA A 16 22.54 -3.17 7.31
C ALA A 16 21.30 -3.45 8.19
N LYS A 17 20.21 -2.70 8.01
CA LYS A 17 18.98 -2.79 8.81
C LYS A 17 17.91 -3.70 8.21
N VAL A 18 18.10 -4.16 6.98
CA VAL A 18 17.15 -5.04 6.29
C VAL A 18 16.88 -6.30 7.11
N GLN A 19 15.60 -6.56 7.38
CA GLN A 19 15.11 -7.82 7.95
C GLN A 19 14.33 -8.61 6.90
N ILE A 20 14.09 -9.89 7.14
CA ILE A 20 13.32 -10.75 6.25
C ILE A 20 12.10 -11.34 6.96
N LYS A 21 11.01 -11.51 6.21
CA LYS A 21 9.82 -12.25 6.66
C LYS A 21 9.32 -13.18 5.56
N ALA A 22 8.61 -14.23 5.96
CA ALA A 22 7.94 -15.12 5.02
C ALA A 22 6.73 -14.41 4.39
N GLN A 23 6.61 -14.43 3.06
CA GLN A 23 5.46 -13.93 2.32
C GLN A 23 4.57 -15.06 1.78
N ALA A 24 5.19 -16.15 1.31
CA ALA A 24 4.48 -17.31 0.78
C ALA A 24 5.19 -18.58 1.24
N LEU A 25 4.45 -19.67 1.37
CA LEU A 25 4.98 -21.00 1.70
C LEU A 25 4.95 -21.89 0.45
N SER A 26 5.86 -22.85 0.36
CA SER A 26 5.80 -23.92 -0.63
C SER A 26 4.60 -24.83 -0.38
N SER A 27 4.25 -25.67 -1.36
CA SER A 27 3.11 -26.59 -1.25
C SER A 27 3.23 -27.55 -0.07
N ASP A 28 4.44 -28.01 0.22
CA ASP A 28 4.79 -28.88 1.36
C ASP A 28 5.11 -28.08 2.64
N GLN A 29 5.04 -26.76 2.60
CA GLN A 29 5.38 -25.82 3.68
C GLN A 29 6.79 -25.96 4.26
N SER A 30 7.70 -26.67 3.58
CA SER A 30 9.09 -26.84 4.00
C SER A 30 9.97 -25.62 3.65
N ARG A 31 9.49 -24.76 2.76
CA ARG A 31 10.18 -23.55 2.31
C ARG A 31 9.26 -22.35 2.33
N ALA A 32 9.86 -21.18 2.46
CA ALA A 32 9.15 -19.91 2.36
C ALA A 32 9.87 -18.94 1.45
N MET A 33 9.09 -18.12 0.74
CA MET A 33 9.58 -16.98 0.00
C MET A 33 9.83 -15.83 0.97
N ALA A 34 11.09 -15.39 1.07
CA ALA A 34 11.50 -14.27 1.87
C ALA A 34 11.25 -12.94 1.14
N VAL A 35 10.70 -11.98 1.89
CA VAL A 35 10.64 -10.57 1.49
C VAL A 35 11.34 -9.70 2.51
N ALA A 36 11.99 -8.66 2.01
CA ALA A 36 12.69 -7.69 2.82
C ALA A 36 11.71 -6.69 3.48
N TYR A 37 12.04 -6.26 4.68
CA TYR A 37 11.36 -5.16 5.34
C TYR A 37 12.31 -4.41 6.29
N LEU A 38 11.91 -3.21 6.71
CA LEU A 38 12.55 -2.46 7.81
C LEU A 38 11.61 -2.41 9.01
N GLU A 39 12.18 -2.37 10.21
CA GLU A 39 11.43 -2.07 11.41
C GLU A 39 11.05 -0.58 11.43
N ALA A 40 9.92 -0.24 12.04
CA ALA A 40 9.47 1.16 12.13
C ALA A 40 10.52 2.04 12.85
N ARG A 41 11.24 1.48 13.83
CA ARG A 41 12.31 2.19 14.54
C ARG A 41 13.52 2.49 13.67
N ASP A 42 13.86 1.61 12.72
CA ASP A 42 14.96 1.89 11.78
C ASP A 42 14.56 2.99 10.78
N VAL A 43 13.27 3.07 10.42
CA VAL A 43 12.74 4.17 9.59
C VAL A 43 12.76 5.50 10.36
N ALA A 44 12.30 5.51 11.62
CA ALA A 44 12.34 6.69 12.48
C ALA A 44 13.78 7.18 12.71
N GLN A 45 14.71 6.27 13.03
CA GLN A 45 16.13 6.62 13.17
C GLN A 45 16.69 7.23 11.89
N ARG A 46 16.31 6.72 10.70
CA ARG A 46 16.77 7.32 9.44
C ARG A 46 16.22 8.73 9.22
N LEU A 47 14.98 8.99 9.65
CA LEU A 47 14.42 10.35 9.63
C LEU A 47 15.18 11.26 10.60
N ASP A 48 15.52 10.79 11.80
CA ASP A 48 16.34 11.54 12.76
C ASP A 48 17.73 11.85 12.20
N ASP A 49 18.38 10.87 11.58
CA ASP A 49 19.73 11.02 11.03
C ASP A 49 19.79 12.01 9.86
N VAL A 50 18.73 12.07 9.03
CA VAL A 50 18.72 12.87 7.80
C VAL A 50 18.02 14.21 7.97
N CYS A 51 16.86 14.22 8.63
CA CYS A 51 16.07 15.42 8.83
C CYS A 51 16.39 16.09 10.16
N GLY A 52 16.79 15.33 11.19
CA GLY A 52 16.84 15.78 12.58
C GLY A 52 15.49 15.52 13.29
N PRO A 53 15.50 15.15 14.59
CA PRO A 53 14.31 14.71 15.32
C PRO A 53 13.22 15.80 15.48
N HIS A 54 13.56 17.07 15.27
CA HIS A 54 12.59 18.19 15.33
C HIS A 54 11.98 18.55 13.97
N ASN A 55 12.44 17.93 12.89
CA ASN A 55 12.12 18.32 11.51
C ASN A 55 11.24 17.28 10.80
N TRP A 56 10.64 16.37 11.54
CA TRP A 56 9.59 15.48 11.04
C TRP A 56 8.58 15.17 12.14
N SER A 57 7.36 14.84 11.75
CA SER A 57 6.28 14.46 12.64
C SER A 57 5.30 13.55 11.93
N ASP A 58 4.62 12.69 12.67
CA ASP A 58 3.55 11.85 12.16
C ASP A 58 2.24 12.04 12.92
N THR A 59 1.12 11.94 12.20
CA THR A 59 -0.22 11.88 12.77
C THR A 59 -0.97 10.69 12.20
N TYR A 60 -1.91 10.14 12.98
CA TYR A 60 -2.60 8.91 12.63
C TYR A 60 -4.10 9.07 12.69
N HIS A 61 -4.79 8.40 11.76
CA HIS A 61 -6.23 8.31 11.73
C HIS A 61 -6.64 6.84 11.56
N VAL A 62 -7.37 6.31 12.54
CA VAL A 62 -7.92 4.95 12.46
C VAL A 62 -9.12 4.97 11.53
N LEU A 63 -8.99 4.32 10.36
CA LEU A 63 -10.06 4.23 9.37
C LEU A 63 -11.01 3.06 9.68
N GLN A 64 -10.46 1.98 10.23
CA GLN A 64 -11.23 0.79 10.64
C GLN A 64 -10.53 0.09 11.81
N SER A 65 -11.31 -0.38 12.78
CA SER A 65 -10.82 -1.29 13.83
C SER A 65 -11.85 -2.39 14.08
N THR A 66 -11.40 -3.64 13.94
CA THR A 66 -12.15 -4.86 14.25
C THR A 66 -11.26 -5.79 15.08
N PRO A 67 -11.79 -6.85 15.69
CA PRO A 67 -10.98 -7.78 16.48
C PRO A 67 -9.84 -8.47 15.72
N SER A 68 -9.89 -8.50 14.38
CA SER A 68 -8.92 -9.22 13.54
C SER A 68 -8.30 -8.36 12.44
N GLU A 69 -8.68 -7.09 12.33
CA GLU A 69 -8.25 -6.21 11.24
C GLU A 69 -8.30 -4.75 11.69
N TRP A 70 -7.17 -4.08 11.54
CA TRP A 70 -6.98 -2.65 11.76
C TRP A 70 -6.49 -2.00 10.48
N VAL A 71 -7.07 -0.85 10.16
CA VAL A 71 -6.71 -0.02 9.00
C VAL A 71 -6.45 1.39 9.49
N VAL A 72 -5.23 1.87 9.29
CA VAL A 72 -4.76 3.14 9.86
C VAL A 72 -4.10 3.97 8.76
N GLU A 73 -4.53 5.21 8.59
CA GLU A 73 -3.81 6.21 7.79
C GLU A 73 -2.72 6.83 8.67
N CYS A 74 -1.50 6.90 8.14
CA CYS A 74 -0.43 7.72 8.70
C CYS A 74 -0.19 8.92 7.78
N ARG A 75 -0.09 10.12 8.35
CA ARG A 75 0.35 11.35 7.69
C ARG A 75 1.72 11.72 8.22
N LEU A 76 2.75 11.53 7.40
CA LEU A 76 4.13 11.86 7.73
C LEU A 76 4.50 13.20 7.12
N THR A 77 4.81 14.16 7.98
CA THR A 77 5.29 15.50 7.62
C THR A 77 6.80 15.58 7.80
N VAL A 78 7.50 16.12 6.82
CA VAL A 78 8.95 16.39 6.86
C VAL A 78 9.17 17.86 6.50
N VAL A 79 9.97 18.55 7.30
CA VAL A 79 10.45 19.90 7.00
C VAL A 79 11.58 19.79 5.99
N VAL A 80 11.32 20.27 4.77
CA VAL A 80 12.31 20.32 3.70
C VAL A 80 13.10 21.63 3.75
N ALA A 81 14.20 21.66 3.01
CA ALA A 81 15.05 22.83 2.99
C ALA A 81 14.30 24.09 2.52
N GLY A 82 14.58 25.21 3.19
CA GLY A 82 13.78 26.43 3.09
C GLY A 82 12.67 26.52 4.15
N GLY A 83 12.54 25.52 5.02
CA GLY A 83 11.57 25.52 6.13
C GLY A 83 10.14 25.17 5.72
N HIS A 84 9.95 24.68 4.49
CA HIS A 84 8.64 24.25 4.02
C HIS A 84 8.29 22.87 4.55
N GLU A 85 7.05 22.66 4.93
CA GLU A 85 6.54 21.35 5.32
C GLU A 85 5.95 20.62 4.10
N VAL A 86 6.34 19.37 3.94
CA VAL A 86 5.70 18.46 3.00
C VAL A 86 5.06 17.35 3.82
N THR A 87 3.79 17.05 3.55
CA THR A 87 3.08 15.92 4.17
C THR A 87 2.74 14.89 3.11
N LYS A 88 2.99 13.61 3.42
CA LYS A 88 2.60 12.47 2.59
C LYS A 88 1.90 11.45 3.48
N CYS A 89 0.82 10.86 2.97
CA CYS A 89 0.07 9.86 3.71
C CYS A 89 0.05 8.51 3.02
N ASP A 90 -0.07 7.42 3.77
CA ASP A 90 -0.42 6.09 3.25
C ASP A 90 -1.19 5.32 4.33
N VAL A 91 -1.78 4.20 3.94
CA VAL A 91 -2.60 3.36 4.82
C VAL A 91 -1.85 2.07 5.12
N GLY A 92 -1.81 1.69 6.40
CA GLY A 92 -1.29 0.41 6.87
C GLY A 92 -2.39 -0.53 7.30
N LEU A 93 -2.12 -1.82 7.17
CA LEU A 93 -3.01 -2.90 7.62
C LEU A 93 -2.32 -3.77 8.68
N GLY A 94 -3.07 -4.23 9.66
CA GLY A 94 -2.56 -5.10 10.72
C GLY A 94 -3.64 -5.96 11.34
N GLU A 95 -3.24 -7.11 11.90
CA GLU A 95 -4.12 -7.94 12.74
C GLU A 95 -4.43 -7.27 14.08
N ASP A 96 -3.56 -6.36 14.52
CA ASP A 96 -3.73 -5.49 15.67
C ASP A 96 -3.34 -4.04 15.35
N ALA A 97 -3.63 -3.13 16.30
CA ALA A 97 -3.32 -1.71 16.17
C ALA A 97 -1.81 -1.48 15.95
N LYS A 98 -0.95 -2.17 16.71
CA LYS A 98 0.50 -1.95 16.64
C LYS A 98 1.06 -2.27 15.25
N ALA A 99 0.60 -3.36 14.65
CA ALA A 99 0.97 -3.78 13.31
C ALA A 99 0.48 -2.75 12.27
N ALA A 100 -0.77 -2.30 12.36
CA ALA A 100 -1.35 -1.35 11.41
C ALA A 100 -0.65 0.03 11.44
N TYR A 101 -0.39 0.57 12.63
CA TYR A 101 0.33 1.86 12.77
C TYR A 101 1.76 1.75 12.22
N SER A 102 2.47 0.68 12.57
CA SER A 102 3.84 0.45 12.08
C SER A 102 3.88 0.28 10.56
N ASP A 103 2.90 -0.40 9.97
CA ASP A 103 2.80 -0.55 8.52
C ASP A 103 2.49 0.79 7.84
N ALA A 104 1.54 1.56 8.39
CA ALA A 104 1.13 2.86 7.85
C ALA A 104 2.30 3.86 7.83
N PHE A 105 3.04 3.95 8.94
CA PHE A 105 4.22 4.80 9.07
C PHE A 105 5.29 4.47 8.02
N LYS A 106 5.65 3.18 7.90
CA LYS A 106 6.65 2.74 6.92
C LYS A 106 6.21 3.01 5.49
N ARG A 107 4.93 2.81 5.18
CA ARG A 107 4.37 3.08 3.84
C ARG A 107 4.34 4.58 3.51
N ALA A 108 4.01 5.43 4.46
CA ALA A 108 4.12 6.88 4.29
C ALA A 108 5.58 7.30 4.04
N ALA A 109 6.54 6.72 4.76
CA ALA A 109 7.98 6.97 4.58
C ALA A 109 8.50 6.55 3.19
N VAL A 110 7.97 5.47 2.60
CA VAL A 110 8.29 5.05 1.21
C VAL A 110 8.00 6.16 0.20
N LYS A 111 7.01 7.02 0.44
CA LYS A 111 6.72 8.14 -0.46
C LYS A 111 7.80 9.23 -0.44
N TYR A 112 8.63 9.28 0.60
CA TYR A 112 9.85 10.10 0.67
C TYR A 112 11.10 9.42 0.13
N GLY A 113 11.04 8.12 -0.17
CA GLY A 113 12.17 7.34 -0.68
C GLY A 113 12.70 6.29 0.30
N LEU A 114 12.37 6.41 1.59
CA LEU A 114 12.88 5.50 2.62
C LEU A 114 12.37 4.08 2.37
N GLY A 115 13.29 3.14 2.24
CA GLY A 115 12.95 1.74 2.01
C GLY A 115 12.43 1.41 0.61
N ARG A 116 12.48 2.33 -0.38
CA ARG A 116 12.12 1.99 -1.77
C ARG A 116 13.00 0.88 -2.36
N PHE A 117 14.28 0.84 -1.98
CA PHE A 117 15.20 -0.21 -2.40
C PHE A 117 14.76 -1.61 -1.93
N LEU A 118 13.90 -1.72 -0.91
CA LEU A 118 13.38 -3.02 -0.47
C LEU A 118 12.58 -3.72 -1.57
N TYR A 119 11.94 -2.94 -2.46
CA TYR A 119 11.18 -3.45 -3.60
C TYR A 119 12.06 -3.88 -4.77
N THR A 120 13.34 -3.50 -4.77
CA THR A 120 14.31 -3.94 -5.79
C THR A 120 15.13 -5.14 -5.33
N LEU A 121 15.02 -5.55 -4.06
CA LEU A 121 15.65 -6.76 -3.54
C LEU A 121 15.01 -8.01 -4.17
N PRO A 122 15.83 -9.00 -4.59
CA PRO A 122 15.31 -10.23 -5.17
C PRO A 122 14.57 -11.06 -4.12
N LYS A 123 13.48 -11.70 -4.55
CA LYS A 123 12.76 -12.67 -3.70
C LYS A 123 13.54 -13.98 -3.68
N VAL A 124 13.93 -14.43 -2.50
CA VAL A 124 14.70 -15.68 -2.32
C VAL A 124 13.86 -16.70 -1.54
N TRP A 125 14.04 -17.98 -1.84
CA TRP A 125 13.37 -19.07 -1.15
C TRP A 125 14.33 -19.73 -0.15
N GLY A 126 13.94 -19.75 1.12
CA GLY A 126 14.71 -20.37 2.20
C GLY A 126 13.94 -21.49 2.88
N ASP A 127 14.68 -22.36 3.57
CA ASP A 127 14.10 -23.41 4.40
C ASP A 127 13.30 -22.80 5.56
N TYR A 128 12.14 -23.38 5.83
CA TYR A 128 11.14 -22.82 6.73
C TYR A 128 10.62 -23.88 7.69
N ASP A 129 10.63 -23.52 8.98
CA ASP A 129 10.02 -24.30 10.03
C ASP A 129 8.57 -23.83 10.20
N SER A 130 7.63 -24.62 9.68
CA SER A 130 6.20 -24.32 9.73
C SER A 130 5.64 -24.36 11.15
N HIS A 131 6.18 -25.21 12.03
CA HIS A 131 5.78 -25.30 13.43
C HIS A 131 6.21 -24.04 14.22
N ARG A 132 7.43 -23.55 13.98
CA ARG A 132 7.97 -22.35 14.63
C ARG A 132 7.65 -21.05 13.89
N ARG A 133 7.00 -21.16 12.73
CA ARG A 133 6.58 -20.07 11.83
C ARG A 133 7.72 -19.09 11.52
N ARG A 134 8.90 -19.64 11.19
CA ARG A 134 10.12 -18.86 10.91
C ARG A 134 11.03 -19.59 9.93
N PHE A 135 11.92 -18.85 9.27
CA PHE A 135 13.03 -19.45 8.54
C PHE A 135 13.91 -20.25 9.49
N SER A 136 14.39 -21.42 9.04
CA SER A 136 15.32 -22.24 9.81
C SER A 136 16.65 -21.52 10.00
N GLU A 137 17.15 -20.90 8.94
CA GLU A 137 18.41 -20.15 8.91
C GLU A 137 18.20 -18.72 8.37
N PRO A 138 17.56 -17.82 9.14
CA PRO A 138 17.17 -16.49 8.66
C PRO A 138 18.38 -15.63 8.24
N ALA A 139 19.52 -15.77 8.92
CA ALA A 139 20.74 -15.05 8.58
C ALA A 139 21.29 -15.47 7.21
N ALA A 140 21.26 -16.77 6.88
CA ALA A 140 21.69 -17.28 5.60
C ALA A 140 20.76 -16.82 4.47
N VAL A 141 19.44 -16.87 4.68
CA VAL A 141 18.45 -16.39 3.70
C VAL A 141 18.62 -14.88 3.43
N ARG A 142 18.87 -14.10 4.48
CA ARG A 142 19.16 -12.67 4.35
C ARG A 142 20.47 -12.44 3.58
N ALA A 143 21.53 -13.16 3.90
CA ALA A 143 22.81 -13.05 3.20
C ALA A 143 22.68 -13.41 1.71
N GLN A 144 21.92 -14.46 1.39
CA GLN A 144 21.60 -14.84 0.01
C GLN A 144 20.87 -13.72 -0.75
N MET A 145 19.87 -13.10 -0.12
CA MET A 145 19.12 -11.99 -0.71
C MET A 145 20.03 -10.79 -1.02
N LEU A 146 20.90 -10.42 -0.08
CA LEU A 146 21.81 -9.29 -0.24
C LEU A 146 22.90 -9.57 -1.28
N ALA A 147 23.47 -10.78 -1.31
CA ALA A 147 24.44 -11.18 -2.33
C ALA A 147 23.83 -11.15 -3.75
N ALA A 148 22.59 -11.61 -3.91
CA ALA A 148 21.88 -11.54 -5.18
C ALA A 148 21.60 -10.09 -5.61
N TYR A 149 21.32 -9.21 -4.65
CA TYR A 149 21.18 -7.77 -4.90
C TYR A 149 22.49 -7.14 -5.38
N GLU A 150 23.61 -7.40 -4.70
CA GLU A 150 24.94 -6.88 -5.08
C GLU A 150 25.38 -7.38 -6.46
N ALA A 151 25.14 -8.66 -6.77
CA ALA A 151 25.46 -9.24 -8.07
C ALA A 151 24.69 -8.55 -9.22
N SER A 152 23.39 -8.29 -9.02
CA SER A 152 22.56 -7.60 -10.02
C SER A 152 22.93 -6.12 -10.19
N HIS A 153 23.33 -5.44 -9.11
CA HIS A 153 23.73 -4.02 -9.16
C HIS A 153 25.15 -3.84 -9.73
N SER A 154 26.06 -4.79 -9.51
CA SER A 154 27.42 -4.75 -10.07
C SER A 154 27.44 -4.97 -11.58
N GLN A 155 26.53 -5.80 -12.12
CA GLN A 155 26.40 -5.98 -13.57
C GLN A 155 25.83 -4.74 -14.28
N ALA A 156 24.95 -3.97 -13.62
CA ALA A 156 24.41 -2.72 -14.15
C ALA A 156 25.44 -1.58 -14.21
N ALA A 157 26.47 -1.59 -13.34
CA ALA A 157 27.52 -0.57 -13.33
C ALA A 157 28.61 -0.77 -14.41
N GLY A 158 28.71 -1.97 -15.01
CA GLY A 158 29.70 -2.31 -16.03
C GLY A 158 29.28 -1.99 -17.48
N SER A 159 27.99 -1.77 -17.73
CA SER A 159 27.45 -1.28 -19.00
C SER A 159 27.21 0.23 -18.87
N GLY A 160 28.00 1.06 -19.55
CA GLY A 160 27.91 2.53 -19.51
C GLY A 160 26.62 3.15 -20.07
N ASP A 161 25.54 2.39 -20.18
CA ASP A 161 24.20 2.90 -20.40
C ASP A 161 23.48 2.91 -19.05
N ASN A 162 23.01 4.08 -18.64
CA ASN A 162 22.01 4.17 -17.58
C ASN A 162 20.89 3.20 -17.94
N PRO A 163 20.65 2.12 -17.16
CA PRO A 163 19.48 1.31 -17.41
C PRO A 163 18.29 2.27 -17.27
N PRO A 164 17.34 2.26 -18.22
CA PRO A 164 16.13 3.05 -18.03
C PRO A 164 15.57 2.69 -16.65
N PRO A 165 15.04 3.67 -15.88
CA PRO A 165 14.40 3.39 -14.60
C PRO A 165 13.53 2.17 -14.83
N PRO A 166 13.63 1.12 -13.97
CA PRO A 166 13.00 -0.16 -14.23
C PRO A 166 11.61 0.18 -14.70
N SER A 167 11.36 -0.13 -15.98
CA SER A 167 10.04 0.04 -16.56
C SER A 167 9.18 -0.72 -15.57
N ILE A 168 8.42 0.01 -14.77
CA ILE A 168 7.27 -0.55 -14.10
C ILE A 168 6.47 -0.96 -15.32
N ALA A 169 6.69 -2.20 -15.76
CA ALA A 169 5.78 -2.86 -16.66
C ALA A 169 4.45 -2.53 -16.02
N LYS A 170 3.62 -1.81 -16.77
CA LYS A 170 2.22 -1.66 -16.43
C LYS A 170 1.61 -3.07 -16.53
N GLU A 171 2.04 -3.99 -15.69
CA GLU A 171 1.10 -4.85 -15.01
C GLU A 171 0.20 -3.84 -14.32
N THR A 172 -0.87 -3.46 -15.01
CA THR A 172 -2.12 -3.05 -14.40
C THR A 172 -2.27 -3.96 -13.20
N ALA A 173 -1.90 -3.47 -12.02
CA ALA A 173 -1.93 -4.22 -10.80
C ALA A 173 -3.38 -4.69 -10.68
N GLN A 174 -3.62 -5.95 -11.01
CA GLN A 174 -4.95 -6.52 -10.90
C GLN A 174 -5.23 -6.52 -9.41
N LEU A 175 -6.12 -5.61 -9.01
CA LEU A 175 -6.61 -5.53 -7.63
C LEU A 175 -7.14 -6.92 -7.29
N SER A 176 -6.70 -7.48 -6.15
CA SER A 176 -7.28 -8.71 -5.63
C SER A 176 -8.79 -8.54 -5.43
N ASP A 177 -9.56 -9.64 -5.43
CA ASP A 177 -11.03 -9.58 -5.27
C ASP A 177 -11.46 -8.81 -4.01
N LYS A 178 -10.68 -8.90 -2.92
CA LYS A 178 -10.89 -8.13 -1.69
C LYS A 178 -10.65 -6.63 -1.89
N GLN A 179 -9.63 -6.26 -2.66
CA GLN A 179 -9.34 -4.86 -3.00
C GLN A 179 -10.38 -4.28 -3.97
N LEU A 180 -10.87 -5.08 -4.91
CA LEU A 180 -11.99 -4.71 -5.79
C LEU A 180 -13.26 -4.47 -4.97
N HIS A 181 -13.61 -5.39 -4.08
CA HIS A 181 -14.77 -5.26 -3.20
C HIS A 181 -14.70 -3.97 -2.36
N TRP A 182 -13.55 -3.69 -1.73
CA TRP A 182 -13.36 -2.47 -0.95
C TRP A 182 -13.44 -1.20 -1.82
N LEU A 183 -12.83 -1.22 -3.01
CA LEU A 183 -12.91 -0.11 -3.95
C LEU A 183 -14.36 0.17 -4.37
N PHE A 184 -15.14 -0.87 -4.62
CA PHE A 184 -16.55 -0.72 -4.97
C PHE A 184 -17.37 -0.13 -3.82
N GLU A 185 -17.19 -0.64 -2.59
CA GLU A 185 -17.83 -0.07 -1.40
C GLU A 185 -17.46 1.41 -1.19
N ASP A 186 -16.18 1.78 -1.35
CA ASP A 186 -15.74 3.18 -1.27
C ASP A 186 -16.42 4.06 -2.32
N LEU A 187 -16.38 3.65 -3.60
CA LEU A 187 -16.98 4.40 -4.70
C LEU A 187 -18.47 4.64 -4.49
N LEU A 188 -19.20 3.62 -4.00
CA LEU A 188 -20.64 3.69 -3.73
C LEU A 188 -20.99 4.57 -2.53
N ARG A 189 -20.02 4.95 -1.68
CA ARG A 189 -20.22 5.84 -0.53
C ARG A 189 -19.84 7.29 -0.82
N ARG A 190 -19.28 7.59 -1.99
CA ARG A 190 -18.80 8.96 -2.31
C ARG A 190 -19.94 9.97 -2.41
N PRO A 191 -19.77 11.20 -1.90
CA PRO A 191 -20.77 12.25 -2.05
C PRO A 191 -21.06 12.54 -3.53
N GLY A 192 -22.34 12.53 -3.91
CA GLY A 192 -22.78 12.79 -5.29
C GLY A 192 -22.84 11.56 -6.20
N VAL A 193 -22.53 10.38 -5.66
CA VAL A 193 -22.58 9.12 -6.41
C VAL A 193 -23.96 8.80 -6.97
N GLU A 194 -25.04 9.24 -6.32
CA GLU A 194 -26.42 8.98 -6.76
C GLU A 194 -26.72 9.62 -8.12
N GLY A 195 -26.12 10.78 -8.41
CA GLY A 195 -26.23 11.44 -9.71
C GLY A 195 -25.54 10.65 -10.81
N ILE A 196 -24.35 10.10 -10.51
CA ILE A 196 -23.59 9.26 -11.46
C ILE A 196 -24.32 7.94 -11.70
N VAL A 197 -24.92 7.33 -10.67
CA VAL A 197 -25.73 6.11 -10.83
C VAL A 197 -26.93 6.36 -11.75
N GLN A 198 -27.64 7.48 -11.57
CA GLN A 198 -28.74 7.84 -12.46
C GLN A 198 -28.27 8.04 -13.92
N GLU A 199 -27.08 8.60 -14.12
CA GLU A 199 -26.52 8.85 -15.46
C GLU A 199 -25.96 7.60 -16.14
N CYS A 200 -25.45 6.65 -15.35
CA CYS A 200 -24.77 5.47 -15.88
C CYS A 200 -25.72 4.30 -16.14
N PHE A 201 -26.83 4.20 -15.43
CA PHE A 201 -27.69 3.02 -15.47
C PHE A 201 -29.05 3.36 -16.08
N GLU A 202 -29.35 2.83 -17.26
CA GLU A 202 -30.60 3.11 -17.98
C GLU A 202 -31.84 2.69 -17.18
N LYS A 203 -31.72 1.63 -16.37
CA LYS A 203 -32.79 1.13 -15.48
C LYS A 203 -33.09 2.09 -14.32
N VAL A 204 -32.25 3.09 -14.08
CA VAL A 204 -32.33 4.02 -12.94
C VAL A 204 -32.74 5.40 -13.43
N GLU A 205 -34.05 5.60 -13.60
CA GLU A 205 -34.60 6.84 -14.21
C GLU A 205 -34.44 8.12 -13.37
N ASN A 206 -34.34 7.99 -12.04
CA ASN A 206 -34.32 9.16 -11.14
C ASN A 206 -33.55 8.91 -9.85
N LEU A 207 -33.19 10.01 -9.17
CA LEU A 207 -32.45 10.01 -7.91
C LEU A 207 -33.09 9.14 -6.81
N SER A 208 -34.41 9.07 -6.74
CA SER A 208 -35.13 8.23 -5.77
C SER A 208 -35.00 6.73 -6.08
N LYS A 209 -34.91 6.34 -7.36
CA LYS A 209 -34.57 4.97 -7.77
C LYS A 209 -33.08 4.70 -7.56
N ALA A 210 -32.21 5.67 -7.83
CA ALA A 210 -30.76 5.55 -7.61
C ALA A 210 -30.43 5.29 -6.14
N ARG A 211 -31.03 6.05 -5.22
CA ARG A 211 -30.90 5.83 -3.77
C ARG A 211 -31.34 4.44 -3.33
N ARG A 212 -32.44 3.93 -3.89
CA ARG A 212 -32.92 2.56 -3.59
C ARG A 212 -31.97 1.48 -4.13
N ALA A 213 -31.46 1.66 -5.34
CA ALA A 213 -30.48 0.75 -5.93
C ALA A 213 -29.19 0.74 -5.10
N LEU A 214 -28.69 1.91 -4.69
CA LEU A 214 -27.52 2.04 -3.82
C LEU A 214 -27.75 1.42 -2.45
N GLY A 215 -28.91 1.67 -1.82
CA GLY A 215 -29.25 1.05 -0.53
C GLY A 215 -29.33 -0.48 -0.61
N TYR A 216 -29.78 -1.03 -1.75
CA TYR A 216 -29.74 -2.48 -1.98
C TYR A 216 -28.30 -2.99 -2.11
N LEU A 217 -27.45 -2.29 -2.85
CA LEU A 217 -26.05 -2.66 -3.06
C LEU A 217 -25.24 -2.62 -1.76
N LEU A 218 -25.39 -1.54 -0.99
CA LEU A 218 -24.72 -1.27 0.29
C LEU A 218 -25.35 -2.00 1.48
N SER A 219 -26.36 -2.85 1.26
CA SER A 219 -27.01 -3.57 2.37
C SER A 219 -26.01 -4.51 3.07
N ASP A 220 -26.02 -4.49 4.41
CA ASP A 220 -25.14 -5.26 5.33
C ASP A 220 -25.18 -6.80 5.16
N ALA A 221 -25.98 -7.30 4.21
CA ALA A 221 -25.94 -8.69 3.82
C ALA A 221 -24.56 -9.01 3.24
N LYS A 222 -23.70 -9.67 4.03
CA LYS A 222 -22.44 -10.26 3.55
C LYS A 222 -22.75 -11.21 2.39
N GLY A 223 -22.28 -10.92 1.18
CA GLY A 223 -22.52 -11.74 0.00
C GLY A 223 -21.79 -11.23 -1.24
N ASP A 224 -21.81 -12.04 -2.30
CA ASP A 224 -21.20 -11.71 -3.60
C ASP A 224 -21.89 -10.48 -4.23
N LEU A 225 -21.09 -9.48 -4.62
CA LEU A 225 -21.57 -8.24 -5.26
C LEU A 225 -21.98 -8.49 -6.72
N ARG A 226 -21.42 -9.50 -7.38
CA ARG A 226 -21.62 -9.73 -8.82
C ARG A 226 -23.09 -9.96 -9.20
N PRO A 227 -23.86 -10.84 -8.52
CA PRO A 227 -25.29 -11.01 -8.80
C PRO A 227 -26.13 -9.77 -8.47
N ARG A 228 -25.63 -8.85 -7.63
CA ARG A 228 -26.33 -7.60 -7.29
C ARG A 228 -26.09 -6.55 -8.37
N PHE A 229 -24.87 -6.45 -8.86
CA PHE A 229 -24.50 -5.57 -9.97
C PHE A 229 -25.26 -5.89 -11.24
N GLU A 230 -25.37 -7.18 -11.60
CA GLU A 230 -26.12 -7.62 -12.80
C GLU A 230 -27.61 -7.25 -12.77
N ARG A 231 -28.18 -7.06 -11.56
CA ARG A 231 -29.57 -6.58 -11.41
C ARG A 231 -29.70 -5.09 -11.68
N VAL A 232 -28.68 -4.31 -11.35
CA VAL A 232 -28.67 -2.85 -11.50
C VAL A 232 -28.28 -2.44 -12.92
N GLY A 233 -27.31 -3.11 -13.53
CA GLY A 233 -26.83 -2.80 -14.87
C GLY A 233 -25.86 -3.81 -15.46
N SER A 234 -25.59 -3.61 -16.75
CA SER A 234 -24.57 -4.31 -17.53
C SER A 234 -23.14 -4.01 -17.07
N VAL A 235 -22.20 -4.84 -17.51
CA VAL A 235 -20.77 -4.65 -17.21
C VAL A 235 -20.26 -3.32 -17.76
N GLU A 236 -20.77 -2.90 -18.91
CA GLU A 236 -20.43 -1.63 -19.57
C GLU A 236 -20.89 -0.42 -18.76
N GLU A 237 -22.13 -0.45 -18.25
CA GLU A 237 -22.67 0.59 -17.37
C GLU A 237 -21.87 0.67 -16.06
N TRP A 238 -21.48 -0.47 -15.49
CA TRP A 238 -20.61 -0.53 -14.31
C TRP A 238 -19.20 0.01 -14.57
N ARG A 239 -18.61 -0.27 -15.73
CA ARG A 239 -17.31 0.31 -16.12
C ARG A 239 -17.40 1.84 -16.23
N LYS A 240 -18.42 2.35 -16.92
CA LYS A 240 -18.69 3.78 -17.03
C LYS A 240 -18.85 4.43 -15.65
N PHE A 241 -19.64 3.80 -14.78
CA PHE A 241 -19.82 4.24 -13.39
C PHE A 241 -18.50 4.34 -12.63
N ILE A 242 -17.66 3.30 -12.67
CA ILE A 242 -16.38 3.28 -11.95
C ILE A 242 -15.49 4.44 -12.40
N ASP A 243 -15.39 4.69 -13.70
CA ASP A 243 -14.53 5.74 -14.24
C ASP A 243 -14.99 7.14 -13.84
N MET A 244 -16.31 7.37 -13.79
CA MET A 244 -16.89 8.62 -13.32
C MET A 244 -16.80 8.78 -11.80
N ALA A 245 -17.12 7.74 -11.03
CA ALA A 245 -17.12 7.77 -9.57
C ALA A 245 -15.71 7.95 -8.98
N LYS A 246 -14.65 7.49 -9.66
CA LYS A 246 -13.25 7.74 -9.28
C LYS A 246 -12.91 9.23 -9.20
N GLN A 247 -13.62 10.08 -9.93
CA GLN A 247 -13.42 11.53 -9.95
C GLN A 247 -14.13 12.25 -8.79
N LEU A 248 -15.07 11.58 -8.10
CA LEU A 248 -15.72 12.15 -6.93
C LEU A 248 -14.76 12.24 -5.74
N PRO A 249 -14.93 13.25 -4.86
CA PRO A 249 -14.17 13.32 -3.62
C PRO A 249 -14.41 12.07 -2.77
N VAL A 250 -13.37 11.62 -2.07
CA VAL A 250 -13.47 10.49 -1.13
C VAL A 250 -14.42 10.88 0.00
N ALA A 251 -15.31 9.95 0.38
CA ALA A 251 -16.17 10.13 1.54
C ALA A 251 -15.29 10.17 2.79
N LEU A 252 -15.09 11.36 3.35
CA LEU A 252 -14.49 11.47 4.67
C LEU A 252 -15.48 10.87 5.68
N PRO A 253 -15.03 10.01 6.62
CA PRO A 253 -15.91 9.57 7.70
C PRO A 253 -16.43 10.82 8.43
N ALA A 254 -17.73 10.83 8.74
CA ALA A 254 -18.30 11.87 9.56
C ALA A 254 -17.50 11.93 10.87
N VAL A 255 -16.86 13.06 11.14
CA VAL A 255 -16.17 13.31 12.40
C VAL A 255 -17.25 13.26 13.49
N PRO A 256 -17.15 12.36 14.50
CA PRO A 256 -18.09 12.32 15.61
C PRO A 256 -18.05 13.59 16.45
#